data_AF-A0A227JDP7-F1
#
_entry.id   AF-A0A227JDP7-F1
#
_cell.length_a   1.000
_cell.length_b   1.000
_cell.length_c   1.000
_cell.angle_alpha   90.00
_cell.angle_beta   90.00
_cell.angle_gamma   90.00
#
_symmetry.space_group_name_H-M   'P 1'
#
loop_
_entity.id
_entity.type
_entity.pdbx_description
1 polymer ?
#
loop_
_entity_poly.entity_id
_entity_poly.type
_entity_poly.pdbx_seq_one_letter_code
_entity_poly.pdbx_strand_id
1 'polypeptide(L)' 'MQLFIGNQNYSSWSLRAWLIFSQYDLKVDVTKLTLFTEDFYDKLASVTPTAKVPTLVDGEVTVWDSLAILEYVNEQYL' A
#
# COMPACT_ATOMS: atom_id res chain seq x y z
N MET A 1 -1.40 6.75 8.30
CA MET A 1 -0.89 5.84 7.25
C MET A 1 -1.10 4.36 7.57
N GLN A 2 -1.95 3.69 6.78
CA GLN A 2 -2.08 2.23 6.70
C GLN A 2 -1.79 1.80 5.25
N LEU A 3 -0.86 0.87 5.07
CA LEU A 3 -0.42 0.38 3.76
C LEU A 3 -0.87 -1.08 3.56
N PHE A 4 -1.72 -1.29 2.57
CA PHE A 4 -2.17 -2.62 2.13
C PHE A 4 -1.24 -3.13 1.04
N ILE A 5 -0.63 -4.30 1.28
CA ILE A 5 0.32 -4.92 0.34
C ILE A 5 0.10 -6.42 0.21
N GLY A 6 0.54 -6.97 -0.92
CA GLY A 6 0.84 -8.39 -1.03
C GLY A 6 2.18 -8.75 -0.42
N ASN A 7 2.55 -10.03 -0.49
CA ASN A 7 3.91 -10.44 -0.14
C ASN A 7 4.93 -9.75 -1.06
N GLN A 8 5.88 -9.03 -0.48
CA GLN A 8 6.88 -8.21 -1.19
C GLN A 8 7.82 -9.05 -2.08
N ASN A 9 7.99 -10.34 -1.78
CA ASN A 9 8.79 -11.25 -2.59
C ASN A 9 8.04 -11.71 -3.86
N TYR A 10 6.70 -11.63 -3.87
CA TYR A 10 5.86 -12.07 -4.99
C TYR A 10 5.14 -10.92 -5.70
N SER A 11 5.08 -9.72 -5.11
CA SER A 11 4.54 -8.51 -5.71
C SER A 11 5.59 -7.40 -5.71
N SER A 12 6.25 -7.21 -6.86
CA SER A 12 7.22 -6.12 -7.04
C SER A 12 6.59 -4.73 -6.87
N TRP A 13 5.29 -4.60 -7.12
CA TRP A 13 4.52 -3.37 -6.91
C TRP A 13 4.38 -3.06 -5.41
N SER A 14 4.07 -4.09 -4.62
CA SER A 14 4.01 -3.98 -3.16
C SER A 14 5.37 -3.67 -2.53
N LEU A 15 6.44 -4.33 -3.01
CA LEU A 15 7.79 -4.05 -2.57
C LEU A 15 8.17 -2.58 -2.83
N ARG A 16 7.93 -2.08 -4.05
CA ARG A 16 8.23 -0.70 -4.44
C ARG A 16 7.60 0.32 -3.51
N ALA A 17 6.30 0.21 -3.23
CA ALA A 17 5.62 1.13 -2.31
C ALA A 17 6.14 1.02 -0.86
N TRP A 18 6.44 -0.20 -0.38
CA TRP A 18 6.92 -0.39 0.98
C TRP A 18 8.34 0.16 1.22
N LEU A 19 9.19 0.18 0.19
CA LEU A 19 10.59 0.57 0.32
C LEU A 19 10.80 1.97 0.90
N ILE A 20 9.97 2.96 0.55
CA ILE A 20 10.13 4.33 1.07
C ILE A 20 9.97 4.37 2.59
N PHE A 21 9.00 3.62 3.13
CA PHE A 21 8.80 3.56 4.57
C PHE A 21 9.96 2.89 5.27
N SER A 22 10.47 1.79 4.71
CA SER A 22 11.62 1.08 5.27
C SER A 22 12.92 1.88 5.15
N GLN A 23 13.11 2.64 4.06
CA GLN A 23 14.35 3.36 3.78
C GLN A 23 14.50 4.61 4.65
N TYR A 24 13.39 5.29 4.93
CA TYR A 24 13.36 6.53 5.71
C TYR A 24 12.85 6.34 7.14
N ASP A 25 12.71 5.09 7.60
CA ASP A 25 12.19 4.74 8.94
C ASP A 25 10.83 5.41 9.27
N LEU A 26 9.97 5.55 8.26
CA LEU A 26 8.65 6.15 8.41
C LEU A 26 7.70 5.12 9.02
N LYS A 27 6.97 5.54 10.06
CA LYS A 27 5.96 4.69 10.69
C LYS A 27 4.75 4.52 9.77
N VAL A 28 4.46 3.28 9.41
CA VAL A 28 3.25 2.88 8.68
C VAL A 28 2.74 1.56 9.21
N ASP A 29 1.43 1.44 9.39
CA ASP A 29 0.81 0.16 9.70
C ASP A 29 0.67 -0.67 8.42
N VAL A 30 1.27 -1.86 8.36
CA VAL A 30 1.34 -2.68 7.15
C VAL A 30 0.37 -3.85 7.25
N THR A 31 -0.68 -3.82 6.44
CA THR A 31 -1.61 -4.93 6.28
C THR A 31 -1.20 -5.80 5.10
N LYS A 32 -0.67 -6.99 5.38
CA LYS A 32 -0.30 -7.99 4.36
C LYS A 32 -1.50 -8.86 4.01
N LEU A 33 -1.81 -8.95 2.72
CA LEU A 33 -2.88 -9.78 2.18
C LEU A 33 -2.31 -10.90 1.30
N THR A 34 -2.90 -12.09 1.39
CA THR A 34 -2.57 -13.20 0.48
C THR A 34 -3.17 -12.90 -0.88
N LEU A 35 -2.35 -12.78 -1.93
CA LEU A 35 -2.83 -12.39 -3.26
C LEU A 35 -3.81 -13.41 -3.84
N PHE A 36 -4.81 -12.90 -4.58
CA PHE A 36 -5.76 -13.70 -5.36
C PHE A 36 -6.67 -14.63 -4.54
N THR A 37 -6.89 -14.33 -3.26
CA THR A 37 -7.89 -15.01 -2.43
C THR A 37 -9.19 -14.20 -2.36
N GLU A 38 -10.29 -14.83 -1.96
CA GLU A 38 -11.56 -14.13 -1.70
C GLU A 38 -11.39 -13.03 -0.63
N ASP A 39 -10.75 -13.37 0.49
CA ASP A 39 -10.42 -12.43 1.58
C ASP A 39 -9.61 -11.22 1.11
N PHE A 40 -8.74 -11.37 0.10
CA PHE A 40 -8.00 -10.25 -0.49
C PHE A 40 -8.93 -9.24 -1.16
N TYR A 41 -9.87 -9.73 -1.97
CA TYR A 41 -10.80 -8.86 -2.67
C TYR A 41 -11.83 -8.26 -1.72
N ASP A 42 -12.33 -9.05 -0.76
CA ASP A 42 -13.29 -8.59 0.25
C ASP A 42 -12.73 -7.45 1.10
N LYS A 43 -11.48 -7.59 1.57
CA LYS A 43 -10.82 -6.54 2.35
C LYS A 43 -10.57 -5.28 1.53
N LEU A 44 -10.18 -5.40 0.26
CA LEU A 44 -9.87 -4.24 -0.56
C LEU A 44 -11.11 -3.54 -1.11
N ALA A 45 -12.24 -4.24 -1.24
CA ALA A 45 -13.49 -3.66 -1.74
C ALA A 45 -13.96 -2.46 -0.90
N SER A 46 -13.71 -2.47 0.41
CA SER A 46 -14.02 -1.34 1.31
C SER A 46 -12.92 -0.27 1.39
N VAL A 47 -11.76 -0.50 0.76
CA VAL A 47 -10.57 0.35 0.88
C VAL A 47 -10.29 1.14 -0.39
N THR A 48 -10.37 0.50 -1.55
CA THR A 48 -10.06 1.10 -2.85
C THR A 48 -10.98 0.59 -3.94
N PRO A 49 -11.46 1.45 -4.86
CA PRO A 49 -12.29 1.01 -5.99
C PRO A 49 -11.53 0.08 -6.95
N THR A 50 -10.20 0.05 -6.87
CA THR A 50 -9.39 -0.77 -7.78
C THR A 50 -9.28 -2.24 -7.34
N ALA A 51 -9.59 -2.55 -6.08
CA ALA A 51 -9.35 -3.85 -5.45
C ALA A 51 -7.94 -4.41 -5.71
N LYS A 52 -6.93 -3.53 -5.67
CA LYS A 52 -5.51 -3.86 -5.94
C LYS A 52 -4.58 -3.38 -4.83
N VAL A 53 -3.40 -3.98 -4.80
CA VAL A 53 -2.27 -3.56 -3.96
C VAL A 53 -1.08 -3.14 -4.84
N PRO A 54 -0.23 -2.20 -4.40
CA PRO A 54 -0.31 -1.49 -3.11
C PRO A 54 -1.41 -0.43 -3.08
N THR A 55 -1.98 -0.21 -1.88
CA THR A 55 -2.87 0.92 -1.58
C THR A 55 -2.49 1.50 -0.23
N LEU A 56 -2.25 2.81 -0.16
CA LEU A 56 -2.03 3.57 1.06
C LEU A 56 -3.33 4.30 1.44
N VAL A 57 -3.71 4.20 2.70
CA VAL A 57 -4.77 5.02 3.31
C VAL A 57 -4.12 5.95 4.32
N ASP A 58 -4.38 7.24 4.18
CA ASP A 58 -3.88 8.26 5.08
C ASP A 58 -4.95 9.31 5.40
N GLY A 59 -5.62 9.11 6.54
CA GLY A 59 -6.81 9.89 6.90
C GLY A 59 -7.91 9.68 5.86
N GLU A 60 -8.33 10.77 5.21
CA GLU A 60 -9.36 10.77 4.16
C GLU A 60 -8.78 10.52 2.75
N VAL A 61 -7.44 10.47 2.61
CA VAL A 61 -6.77 10.29 1.33
C VAL A 61 -6.44 8.82 1.12
N THR A 62 -6.91 8.26 0.00
CA THR A 62 -6.53 6.92 -0.45
C THR A 62 -5.74 7.02 -1.75
N VAL A 63 -4.52 6.49 -1.74
CA VAL A 63 -3.61 6.48 -2.89
C VAL A 63 -3.33 5.04 -3.29
N TRP A 64 -3.54 4.71 -4.57
CA TRP A 64 -3.15 3.43 -5.16
C TRP A 64 -2.11 3.65 -6.25
N ASP A 65 -1.45 2.58 -6.69
CA ASP A 65 -0.24 2.59 -7.54
C ASP A 65 1.05 2.86 -6.76
N SER A 66 2.10 2.08 -7.05
CA SER A 66 3.37 2.17 -6.33
C SER A 66 4.06 3.52 -6.49
N LEU A 67 4.07 4.11 -7.69
CA LEU A 67 4.77 5.38 -7.91
C LEU A 67 3.99 6.55 -7.31
N ALA A 68 2.66 6.53 -7.44
CA ALA A 68 1.82 7.56 -6.81
C ALA A 68 1.97 7.55 -5.28
N ILE A 69 2.05 6.38 -4.64
CA ILE A 69 2.32 6.27 -3.21
C ILE A 69 3.70 6.84 -2.85
N LEU A 70 4.72 6.56 -3.66
CA LEU A 70 6.08 7.08 -3.43
C LEU A 70 6.11 8.62 -3.49
N GLU A 71 5.55 9.21 -4.55
CA GLU A 71 5.49 10.66 -4.72
C GLU A 71 4.67 11.32 -3.60
N TYR A 72 3.50 10.76 -3.27
CA TYR A 72 2.66 11.26 -2.19
C TYR A 72 3.40 11.28 -0.84
N VAL A 73 4.04 10.16 -0.48
CA VAL A 73 4.78 10.08 0.80
C VAL A 73 5.97 11.03 0.79
N ASN A 74 6.65 11.17 -0.34
CA ASN A 74 7.74 12.11 -0.48
C ASN A 74 7.26 13.56 -0.29
N GLU A 75 6.14 13.96 -0.88
CA GLU A 75 5.62 15.32 -0.74
C GLU A 75 5.07 15.65 0.66
N GLN A 76 4.49 14.67 1.36
CA GLN A 76 3.81 14.91 2.63
C GLN A 76 4.70 14.68 3.86
N TYR A 77 5.75 13.86 3.75
CA TYR A 77 6.48 13.33 4.92
C TYR A 77 8.01 13.37 4.82
N LEU A 78 8.58 13.72 3.68
CA LEU A 78 10.03 13.89 3.48
C LEU A 78 10.37 15.34 3.10
#